data_AF-B8QRI6-F1
#
_entry.id   AF-B8QRI6-F1
#
_cell.length_a   1.000
_cell.length_b   1.000
_cell.length_c   1.000
_cell.angle_alpha   90.00
_cell.angle_beta   90.00
_cell.angle_gamma   90.00
#
_symmetry.space_group_name_H-M   'P 1'
#
loop_
_entity.id
_entity.type
_entity.pdbx_description
1 polymer ?
#
loop_
_entity_poly.entity_id
_entity_poly.type
_entity_poly.pdbx_seq_one_letter_code
_entity_poly.pdbx_strand_id
1 'polypeptide(L)'
;MAKLHNDSKYFVDMSLRLTENETLMEFQDLMNRTQRNPSKEEIQNFVDEYFHEPGDEFEDWDPSDWTEDPEFLKKIVHPDLKEWGKKLNAMWKQLGRKISTAVKDDPKKHSQIYVPNPVIVPGGRFREFYYWDSYWTIEGLLLSGMDQTVKGMLENFLMMVKEYGMVPNGGRIYYTRRSQPPYLIPMFKLYMDHHFDQDFLRENIDVLEREFLFWHNERQVKVSDRSGRTYHVAQYRVNVSDPRPESYREDYMLAQELATEEEKQQLYVELKSGAESGWDYSTRWFVNNETNNETTTETATAPGFSRDVGIIVAVLVIALVIIVLAIIISTVMKKRHSAAISKQSPLQNQFQQQN
;
A
#
# COMPACT_ATOMS: atom_id res chain seq x y z
N MET A 1 12.97 -0.24 -22.29
CA MET A 1 13.82 -1.34 -22.83
C MET A 1 15.29 -0.99 -23.03
N ALA A 2 15.69 0.29 -23.13
CA ALA A 2 17.09 0.72 -23.33
C ALA A 2 18.06 0.43 -22.16
N LYS A 3 17.56 -0.05 -21.00
CA LYS A 3 18.34 -0.37 -19.80
C LYS A 3 19.26 0.79 -19.38
N LEU A 4 18.70 2.00 -19.31
CA LEU A 4 19.40 3.19 -18.80
C LEU A 4 19.77 3.00 -17.32
N HIS A 5 18.82 2.48 -16.54
CA HIS A 5 18.99 2.17 -15.12
C HIS A 5 18.92 0.66 -14.86
N ASN A 6 19.65 0.23 -13.82
CA ASN A 6 19.65 -1.16 -13.36
C ASN A 6 18.27 -1.56 -12.81
N ASP A 7 17.59 -0.66 -12.11
CA ASP A 7 16.26 -0.86 -11.56
C ASP A 7 15.19 -0.24 -12.48
N SER A 8 14.20 -1.04 -12.93
CA SER A 8 13.07 -0.56 -13.74
C SER A 8 12.21 0.46 -12.99
N LYS A 9 12.14 0.41 -11.66
CA LYS A 9 11.39 1.37 -10.84
C LYS A 9 11.96 2.79 -10.94
N TYR A 10 13.27 2.92 -11.18
CA TYR A 10 13.93 4.22 -11.24
C TYR A 10 13.25 5.17 -12.21
N PHE A 11 13.03 4.72 -13.45
CA PHE A 11 12.47 5.56 -14.50
C PHE A 11 11.00 5.92 -14.24
N VAL A 12 10.21 5.00 -13.70
CA VAL A 12 8.78 5.26 -13.43
C VAL A 12 8.56 6.12 -12.18
N ASP A 13 9.58 6.29 -11.35
CA ASP A 13 9.58 7.23 -10.22
C ASP A 13 10.02 8.65 -10.62
N MET A 14 10.57 8.83 -11.82
CA MET A 14 10.93 10.16 -12.32
C MET A 14 9.68 10.98 -12.58
N SER A 15 9.78 12.31 -12.41
CA SER A 15 8.69 13.24 -12.77
C SER A 15 9.04 14.03 -14.03
N LEU A 16 8.00 14.44 -14.77
CA LEU A 16 8.16 15.19 -16.01
C LEU A 16 8.52 16.65 -15.71
N ARG A 17 9.47 17.20 -16.47
CA ARG A 17 9.78 18.65 -16.47
C ARG A 17 8.74 19.46 -17.25
N LEU A 18 8.16 18.86 -18.29
CA LEU A 18 7.12 19.44 -19.14
C LEU A 18 5.77 18.75 -18.91
N THR A 19 4.71 19.19 -19.58
CA THR A 19 3.45 18.44 -19.59
C THR A 19 3.60 17.13 -20.36
N GLU A 20 2.73 16.14 -20.06
CA GLU A 20 2.72 14.84 -20.75
C GLU A 20 2.70 14.97 -22.29
N ASN A 21 1.88 15.89 -22.82
CA ASN A 21 1.77 16.13 -24.26
C ASN A 21 3.06 16.73 -24.84
N GLU A 22 3.65 17.71 -24.17
CA GLU A 22 4.90 18.32 -24.62
C GLU A 22 6.05 17.32 -24.59
N THR A 23 6.21 16.56 -23.50
CA THR A 23 7.24 15.50 -23.43
C THR A 23 7.01 14.45 -24.52
N LEU A 24 5.76 14.07 -24.81
CA LEU A 24 5.45 13.13 -25.87
C LEU A 24 5.80 13.69 -27.26
N MET A 25 5.56 14.98 -27.50
CA MET A 25 5.97 15.65 -28.74
C MET A 25 7.49 15.64 -28.91
N GLU A 26 8.25 15.97 -27.86
CA GLU A 26 9.72 15.91 -27.88
C GLU A 26 10.24 14.48 -28.10
N PHE A 27 9.57 13.48 -27.51
CA PHE A 27 9.90 12.08 -27.75
C PHE A 27 9.60 11.66 -29.19
N GLN A 28 8.49 12.13 -29.77
CA GLN A 28 8.15 11.85 -31.16
C GLN A 28 9.17 12.49 -32.12
N ASP A 29 9.65 13.70 -31.82
CA ASP A 29 10.73 14.33 -32.58
C ASP A 29 12.02 13.49 -32.52
N LEU A 30 12.43 13.05 -31.31
CA LEU A 30 13.53 12.09 -31.13
C LEU A 30 13.38 10.86 -32.01
N MET A 31 12.20 10.25 -32.01
CA MET A 31 11.93 9.06 -32.80
C MET A 31 11.94 9.37 -34.31
N ASN A 32 11.50 10.55 -34.74
CA ASN A 32 11.53 10.92 -36.15
C ASN A 32 12.96 11.15 -36.66
N ARG A 33 13.78 11.92 -35.92
CA ARG A 33 15.18 12.20 -36.31
C ARG A 33 16.08 10.96 -36.34
N THR A 34 15.77 9.97 -35.50
CA THR A 34 16.50 8.70 -35.42
C THR A 34 15.88 7.56 -36.24
N GLN A 35 14.87 7.84 -37.06
CA GLN A 35 14.13 6.83 -37.83
C GLN A 35 13.61 5.66 -36.96
N ARG A 36 13.13 6.02 -35.77
CA ARG A 36 12.61 5.14 -34.71
C ARG A 36 13.63 4.17 -34.13
N ASN A 37 14.93 4.47 -34.27
CA ASN A 37 16.02 3.66 -33.74
C ASN A 37 17.08 4.51 -33.01
N PRO A 38 16.70 5.23 -31.94
CA PRO A 38 17.65 6.04 -31.18
C PRO A 38 18.68 5.17 -30.47
N SER A 39 19.92 5.65 -30.42
CA SER A 39 20.98 5.05 -29.60
C SER A 39 20.68 5.18 -28.11
N LYS A 40 21.35 4.36 -27.29
CA LYS A 40 21.21 4.44 -25.82
C LYS A 40 21.57 5.82 -25.28
N GLU A 41 22.57 6.47 -25.87
CA GLU A 41 23.01 7.82 -25.50
C GLU A 41 21.94 8.87 -25.82
N GLU A 42 21.30 8.80 -26.99
CA GLU A 42 20.23 9.73 -27.34
C GLU A 42 19.00 9.58 -26.43
N ILE A 43 18.67 8.35 -26.01
CA ILE A 43 17.59 8.12 -25.04
C ILE A 43 18.00 8.66 -23.67
N GLN A 44 19.26 8.47 -23.25
CA GLN A 44 19.75 9.01 -21.98
C GLN A 44 19.66 10.55 -21.96
N ASN A 45 20.14 11.22 -23.01
CA ASN A 45 20.07 12.67 -23.13
C ASN A 45 18.62 13.18 -23.07
N PHE A 46 17.69 12.47 -23.72
CA PHE A 46 16.26 12.78 -23.64
C PHE A 46 15.72 12.66 -22.21
N VAL A 47 16.07 11.58 -21.51
CA VAL A 47 15.64 11.39 -20.11
C VAL A 47 16.22 12.49 -19.21
N ASP A 48 17.50 12.81 -19.34
CA ASP A 48 18.17 13.84 -18.54
C ASP A 48 17.56 15.24 -18.78
N GLU A 49 17.15 15.52 -20.02
CA GLU A 49 16.60 16.82 -20.42
C GLU A 49 15.13 17.00 -19.98
N TYR A 50 14.32 15.94 -19.99
CA TYR A 50 12.86 16.05 -19.81
C TYR A 50 12.32 15.45 -18.51
N PHE A 51 13.16 14.80 -17.71
CA PHE A 51 12.76 14.19 -16.44
C PHE A 51 13.58 14.73 -15.27
N HIS A 52 12.91 14.87 -14.14
CA HIS A 52 13.49 15.09 -12.83
C HIS A 52 13.94 13.77 -12.22
N GLU A 53 14.93 13.83 -11.35
CA GLU A 53 15.38 12.64 -10.63
C GLU A 53 14.30 12.14 -9.67
N PRO A 54 14.21 10.83 -9.44
CA PRO A 54 13.31 10.30 -8.42
C PRO A 54 13.60 10.99 -7.09
N GLY A 55 12.55 11.30 -6.32
CA GLY A 55 12.68 11.98 -5.03
C GLY A 55 12.55 13.51 -5.04
N ASP A 56 12.59 14.16 -6.22
CA ASP A 56 12.31 15.60 -6.36
C ASP A 56 10.86 15.98 -5.95
N GLU A 57 10.00 14.98 -5.76
CA GLU A 57 8.60 15.12 -5.32
C GLU A 57 8.41 15.26 -3.80
N PHE A 58 9.50 15.18 -3.02
CA PHE A 58 9.45 15.29 -1.55
C PHE A 58 10.04 16.60 -1.06
N GLU A 59 9.50 17.07 0.06
CA GLU A 59 10.04 18.18 0.84
C GLU A 59 10.55 17.71 2.20
N ASP A 60 11.47 18.48 2.78
CA ASP A 60 12.00 18.22 4.11
C ASP A 60 10.87 18.24 5.16
N TRP A 61 10.92 17.27 6.06
CA TRP A 61 9.96 17.17 7.15
C TRP A 61 10.65 16.79 8.44
N ASP A 62 10.38 17.60 9.48
CA ASP A 62 10.73 17.28 10.85
C ASP A 62 9.44 16.97 11.63
N PRO A 63 9.23 15.73 12.11
CA PRO A 63 8.03 15.35 12.85
C PRO A 63 7.89 16.14 14.16
N SER A 64 6.79 16.89 14.31
CA SER A 64 6.55 17.73 15.49
C SER A 64 6.27 16.96 16.77
N ASP A 65 5.80 15.72 16.65
CA ASP A 65 5.49 14.81 17.76
C ASP A 65 6.62 13.80 18.05
N TRP A 66 7.75 13.89 17.34
CA TRP A 66 8.93 13.10 17.63
C TRP A 66 9.69 13.65 18.85
N THR A 67 10.24 12.75 19.66
CA THR A 67 11.09 13.09 20.80
C THR A 67 12.31 12.20 20.84
N GLU A 68 13.44 12.70 21.33
CA GLU A 68 14.70 11.94 21.42
C GLU A 68 14.63 10.81 22.48
N ASP A 69 13.86 11.03 23.56
CA ASP A 69 13.74 10.10 24.68
C ASP A 69 12.27 9.63 24.88
N PRO A 70 11.70 8.86 23.94
CA PRO A 70 10.34 8.36 24.07
C PRO A 70 10.19 7.37 25.23
N GLU A 71 8.95 7.23 25.74
CA GLU A 71 8.65 6.47 26.95
C GLU A 71 9.11 5.01 26.88
N PHE A 72 9.10 4.37 25.70
CA PHE A 72 9.52 2.98 25.57
C PHE A 72 11.00 2.78 25.95
N LEU A 73 11.87 3.77 25.71
CA LEU A 73 13.29 3.68 26.06
C LEU A 73 13.53 3.64 27.57
N LYS A 74 12.62 4.20 28.38
CA LYS A 74 12.73 4.17 29.84
C LYS A 74 12.55 2.76 30.40
N LYS A 75 11.90 1.88 29.65
CA LYS A 75 11.67 0.47 30.02
C LYS A 75 12.87 -0.43 29.67
N ILE A 76 13.83 0.06 28.88
CA ILE A 76 15.00 -0.71 28.45
C ILE A 76 16.14 -0.51 29.44
N VAL A 77 16.49 -1.57 30.17
CA VAL A 77 17.54 -1.54 31.20
C VAL A 77 18.95 -1.71 30.60
N HIS A 78 19.10 -2.59 29.61
CA HIS A 78 20.42 -2.89 29.03
C HIS A 78 20.94 -1.70 28.21
N PRO A 79 22.13 -1.14 28.53
CA PRO A 79 22.66 0.05 27.84
C PRO A 79 22.72 -0.07 26.33
N ASP A 80 23.24 -1.19 25.80
CA ASP A 80 23.38 -1.37 24.34
C ASP A 80 22.02 -1.45 23.63
N LEU A 81 21.01 -2.08 24.24
CA LEU A 81 19.66 -2.16 23.67
C LEU A 81 18.97 -0.80 23.73
N LYS A 82 19.25 0.00 24.77
CA LYS A 82 18.72 1.35 24.88
C LYS A 82 19.31 2.27 23.82
N GLU A 83 20.62 2.18 23.59
CA GLU A 83 21.32 2.91 22.52
C GLU A 83 20.83 2.46 21.14
N TRP A 84 20.62 1.17 20.93
CA TRP A 84 19.99 0.67 19.69
C TRP A 84 18.56 1.22 19.51
N GLY A 85 17.75 1.24 20.57
CA GLY A 85 16.41 1.84 20.54
C GLY A 85 16.42 3.34 20.20
N LYS A 86 17.41 4.09 20.69
CA LYS A 86 17.60 5.51 20.30
C LYS A 86 17.85 5.65 18.81
N LYS A 87 18.73 4.81 18.26
CA LYS A 87 19.01 4.78 16.82
C LYS A 87 17.77 4.43 16.02
N LEU A 88 16.98 3.45 16.45
CA LEU A 88 15.72 3.12 15.81
C LEU A 88 14.74 4.29 15.79
N ASN A 89 14.57 4.97 16.93
CA ASN A 89 13.69 6.13 17.03
C ASN A 89 14.15 7.28 16.14
N ALA A 90 15.46 7.50 16.00
CA ALA A 90 16.01 8.52 15.10
C ALA A 90 15.74 8.21 13.61
N MET A 91 15.52 6.95 13.23
CA MET A 91 15.19 6.59 11.85
C MET A 91 13.85 7.16 11.39
N TRP A 92 12.90 7.44 12.29
CA TRP A 92 11.62 8.07 11.90
C TRP A 92 11.82 9.40 11.18
N LYS A 93 12.80 10.20 11.61
CA LYS A 93 13.18 11.45 10.93
C LYS A 93 13.79 11.21 9.55
N GLN A 94 14.50 10.08 9.36
CA GLN A 94 15.17 9.75 8.11
C GLN A 94 14.22 9.11 7.08
N LEU A 95 13.25 8.33 7.55
CA LEU A 95 12.27 7.62 6.73
C LEU A 95 11.00 8.45 6.49
N GLY A 96 10.87 9.59 7.17
CA GLY A 96 9.80 10.53 6.96
C GLY A 96 9.84 11.18 5.58
N ARG A 97 8.70 11.20 4.89
CA ARG A 97 8.52 11.89 3.62
C ARG A 97 7.28 12.76 3.71
N LYS A 98 7.43 14.02 3.29
CA LYS A 98 6.31 14.92 3.06
C LYS A 98 6.27 15.20 1.57
N ILE A 99 5.11 14.98 0.95
CA ILE A 99 4.97 15.11 -0.50
C ILE A 99 4.71 16.58 -0.82
N SER A 100 5.49 17.12 -1.74
CA SER A 100 5.42 18.52 -2.15
C SER A 100 4.04 18.86 -2.72
N THR A 101 3.59 20.09 -2.48
CA THR A 101 2.37 20.64 -3.09
C THR A 101 2.45 20.70 -4.62
N ALA A 102 3.65 20.72 -5.21
CA ALA A 102 3.82 20.62 -6.66
C ALA A 102 3.17 19.35 -7.24
N VAL A 103 3.20 18.23 -6.50
CA VAL A 103 2.53 16.97 -6.90
C VAL A 103 1.00 17.14 -6.92
N LYS A 104 0.46 17.95 -6.02
CA LYS A 104 -0.98 18.27 -5.97
C LYS A 104 -1.37 19.19 -7.14
N ASP A 105 -0.53 20.16 -7.44
CA ASP A 105 -0.81 21.20 -8.43
C ASP A 105 -0.72 20.65 -9.86
N ASP A 106 0.25 19.77 -10.13
CA ASP A 106 0.48 19.16 -11.46
C ASP A 106 0.55 17.60 -11.41
N PRO A 107 -0.51 16.90 -10.95
CA PRO A 107 -0.46 15.46 -10.68
C PRO A 107 -0.11 14.59 -11.91
N LYS A 108 -0.38 15.08 -13.12
CA LYS A 108 -0.06 14.36 -14.37
C LYS A 108 1.45 14.27 -14.67
N LYS A 109 2.27 15.10 -14.02
CA LYS A 109 3.73 15.05 -14.18
C LYS A 109 4.39 14.02 -13.27
N HIS A 110 3.67 13.49 -12.29
CA HIS A 110 4.22 12.67 -11.23
C HIS A 110 3.58 11.28 -11.24
N SER A 111 4.39 10.25 -10.99
CA SER A 111 3.84 8.97 -10.58
C SER A 111 3.46 8.95 -9.10
N GLN A 112 4.07 9.80 -8.26
CA GLN A 112 3.71 9.96 -6.85
C GLN A 112 2.29 10.48 -6.72
N ILE A 113 1.48 9.82 -5.89
CA ILE A 113 0.14 10.30 -5.52
C ILE A 113 0.32 11.29 -4.36
N TYR A 114 -0.24 12.49 -4.52
CA TYR A 114 -0.26 13.48 -3.45
C TYR A 114 -1.10 13.00 -2.27
N VAL A 115 -0.58 13.14 -1.06
CA VAL A 115 -1.35 13.01 0.19
C VAL A 115 -1.00 14.17 1.14
N PRO A 116 -1.96 14.70 1.92
CA PRO A 116 -1.75 15.94 2.67
C PRO A 116 -0.84 15.78 3.90
N ASN A 117 -0.85 14.60 4.53
CA ASN A 117 -0.04 14.36 5.72
C ASN A 117 1.28 13.66 5.36
N PRO A 118 2.35 13.88 6.13
CA PRO A 118 3.59 13.11 5.98
C PRO A 118 3.36 11.60 6.16
N VAL A 119 4.27 10.81 5.59
CA VAL A 119 4.28 9.35 5.66
C VAL A 119 5.65 8.85 6.08
N ILE A 120 5.70 7.64 6.65
CA ILE A 120 6.95 6.91 6.84
C ILE A 120 7.06 5.84 5.75
N VAL A 121 8.23 5.77 5.11
CA VAL A 121 8.49 4.80 4.03
C VAL A 121 9.37 3.64 4.52
N PRO A 122 9.36 2.47 3.86
CA PRO A 122 10.24 1.36 4.24
C PRO A 122 11.73 1.68 4.12
N GLY A 123 12.11 2.54 3.15
CA GLY A 123 13.47 3.01 2.94
C GLY A 123 14.15 2.44 1.68
N GLY A 124 15.32 3.00 1.34
CA GLY A 124 16.09 2.61 0.15
C GLY A 124 15.38 2.99 -1.15
N ARG A 125 15.10 1.98 -2.00
CA ARG A 125 14.37 2.19 -3.28
C ARG A 125 12.89 2.50 -3.08
N PHE A 126 12.34 2.21 -1.89
CA PHE A 126 10.93 2.42 -1.54
C PHE A 126 10.75 3.82 -0.97
N ARG A 127 10.22 4.72 -1.80
CA ARG A 127 10.15 6.17 -1.51
C ARG A 127 8.73 6.66 -1.29
N GLU A 128 7.75 5.79 -1.50
CA GLU A 128 6.34 6.01 -1.24
C GLU A 128 5.91 5.24 0.01
N PHE A 129 4.75 5.58 0.56
CA PHE A 129 4.11 4.71 1.55
C PHE A 129 3.77 3.37 0.91
N TYR A 130 3.87 2.29 1.69
CA TYR A 130 3.38 0.97 1.35
C TYR A 130 2.32 0.55 2.35
N TYR A 131 1.24 -0.05 1.87
CA TYR A 131 0.04 -0.24 2.68
C TYR A 131 0.27 -1.16 3.88
N TRP A 132 0.64 -2.43 3.67
CA TRP A 132 0.76 -3.37 4.80
C TRP A 132 2.00 -3.11 5.68
N ASP A 133 3.11 -2.61 5.13
CA ASP A 133 4.31 -2.21 5.87
C ASP A 133 3.95 -1.17 6.94
N SER A 134 3.05 -0.25 6.59
CA SER A 134 2.61 0.83 7.47
C SER A 134 1.91 0.33 8.73
N TYR A 135 1.38 -0.91 8.77
CA TYR A 135 0.84 -1.48 10.00
C TYR A 135 1.91 -1.58 11.09
N TRP A 136 3.05 -2.20 10.74
CA TRP A 136 4.17 -2.41 11.66
C TRP A 136 4.86 -1.08 11.98
N THR A 137 4.94 -0.18 11.01
CA THR A 137 5.44 1.17 11.23
C THR A 137 4.56 1.95 12.21
N ILE A 138 3.23 1.91 12.06
CA ILE A 138 2.29 2.56 12.99
C ILE A 138 2.44 2.00 14.41
N GLU A 139 2.60 0.68 14.57
CA GLU A 139 2.85 0.08 15.88
C GLU A 139 4.12 0.67 16.54
N GLY A 140 5.22 0.80 15.77
CA GLY A 140 6.45 1.44 16.23
C GLY A 140 6.30 2.94 16.55
N LEU A 141 5.59 3.68 15.70
CA LEU A 141 5.32 5.11 15.89
C LEU A 141 4.52 5.39 17.15
N LEU A 142 3.49 4.57 17.44
CA LEU A 142 2.71 4.68 18.67
C LEU A 142 3.59 4.43 19.91
N LEU A 143 4.49 3.44 19.87
CA LEU A 143 5.46 3.22 20.95
C LEU A 143 6.42 4.41 21.14
N SER A 144 6.76 5.10 20.05
CA SER A 144 7.55 6.34 20.04
C SER A 144 6.76 7.59 20.46
N GLY A 145 5.45 7.48 20.72
CA GLY A 145 4.59 8.61 21.10
C GLY A 145 4.22 9.54 19.94
N MET A 146 4.31 9.05 18.70
CA MET A 146 4.05 9.83 17.48
C MET A 146 2.58 9.69 17.02
N ASP A 147 1.64 9.95 17.93
CA ASP A 147 0.20 9.80 17.70
C ASP A 147 -0.34 10.70 16.58
N GLN A 148 0.20 11.91 16.44
CA GLN A 148 -0.23 12.86 15.42
C GLN A 148 0.20 12.39 14.03
N THR A 149 1.43 11.92 13.89
CA THR A 149 1.95 11.31 12.66
C THR A 149 1.10 10.10 12.26
N VAL A 150 0.77 9.22 13.21
CA VAL A 150 -0.09 8.05 12.96
C VAL A 150 -1.48 8.46 12.48
N LYS A 151 -2.13 9.42 13.15
CA LYS A 151 -3.44 9.92 12.71
C LYS A 151 -3.39 10.47 11.28
N GLY A 152 -2.35 11.25 10.95
CA GLY A 152 -2.15 11.78 9.60
C GLY A 152 -1.96 10.68 8.54
N MET A 153 -1.20 9.63 8.85
CA MET A 153 -1.06 8.47 7.95
C MET A 153 -2.40 7.74 7.73
N LEU A 154 -3.22 7.58 8.78
CA LEU A 154 -4.56 7.00 8.65
C LEU A 154 -5.48 7.86 7.78
N GLU A 155 -5.44 9.18 7.92
CA GLU A 155 -6.19 10.12 7.07
C GLU A 155 -5.77 10.00 5.59
N ASN A 156 -4.47 9.82 5.31
CA ASN A 156 -3.99 9.57 3.96
C ASN A 156 -4.56 8.26 3.38
N PHE A 157 -4.59 7.18 4.16
CA PHE A 157 -5.18 5.92 3.71
C PHE A 157 -6.69 6.01 3.50
N LEU A 158 -7.41 6.73 4.36
CA LEU A 158 -8.83 7.02 4.16
C LEU A 158 -9.06 7.78 2.85
N MET A 159 -8.20 8.73 2.51
CA MET A 159 -8.26 9.43 1.23
C MET A 159 -8.03 8.48 0.05
N MET A 160 -7.10 7.53 0.16
CA MET A 160 -6.91 6.49 -0.87
C MET A 160 -8.16 5.64 -1.06
N VAL A 161 -8.82 5.21 0.01
CA VAL A 161 -10.07 4.45 -0.08
C VAL A 161 -11.20 5.29 -0.68
N LYS A 162 -11.27 6.59 -0.36
CA LYS A 162 -12.27 7.49 -0.94
C LYS A 162 -12.10 7.61 -2.46
N GLU A 163 -10.87 7.73 -2.94
CA GLU A 163 -10.53 7.94 -4.35
C GLU A 163 -10.55 6.64 -5.17
N TYR A 164 -9.93 5.58 -4.66
CA TYR A 164 -9.69 4.33 -5.40
C TYR A 164 -10.55 3.15 -4.93
N GLY A 165 -11.36 3.32 -3.89
CA GLY A 165 -12.20 2.26 -3.29
C GLY A 165 -11.45 1.28 -2.38
N MET A 166 -10.11 1.37 -2.33
CA MET A 166 -9.20 0.53 -1.56
C MET A 166 -7.91 1.31 -1.30
N VAL A 167 -7.07 0.86 -0.37
CA VAL A 167 -5.71 1.39 -0.25
C VAL A 167 -4.81 0.71 -1.30
N PRO A 168 -4.21 1.45 -2.25
CA PRO A 168 -3.27 0.89 -3.22
C PRO A 168 -2.05 0.26 -2.55
N ASN A 169 -1.37 -0.65 -3.25
CA ASN A 169 -0.11 -1.26 -2.79
C ASN A 169 0.87 -0.23 -2.21
N GLY A 170 1.02 0.92 -2.87
CA GLY A 170 1.71 2.08 -2.34
C GLY A 170 1.29 3.37 -3.02
N GLY A 171 1.90 4.49 -2.61
CA GLY A 171 1.54 5.85 -3.02
C GLY A 171 1.89 6.26 -4.45
N ARG A 172 1.77 5.38 -5.45
CA ARG A 172 2.11 5.64 -6.85
C ARG A 172 0.96 5.28 -7.79
N ILE A 173 0.78 6.03 -8.88
CA ILE A 173 -0.34 5.83 -9.82
C ILE A 173 -0.35 4.42 -10.43
N TYR A 174 0.83 3.81 -10.66
CA TYR A 174 0.95 2.46 -11.20
C TYR A 174 0.59 1.35 -10.19
N TYR A 175 0.31 1.71 -8.93
CA TYR A 175 -0.24 0.83 -7.91
C TYR A 175 -1.77 0.91 -7.78
N THR A 176 -2.44 1.90 -8.37
CA THR A 176 -3.89 2.15 -8.17
C THR A 176 -4.84 1.03 -8.63
N ARG A 177 -4.33 0.04 -9.37
CA ARG A 177 -5.11 -1.11 -9.84
C ARG A 177 -4.97 -2.35 -8.95
N ARG A 178 -4.15 -2.29 -7.89
CA ARG A 178 -3.94 -3.38 -6.94
C ARG A 178 -3.73 -2.87 -5.52
N SER A 179 -4.15 -3.67 -4.55
CA SER A 179 -3.96 -3.34 -3.13
C SER A 179 -2.72 -4.04 -2.56
N GLN A 180 -2.74 -4.25 -1.25
CA GLN A 180 -1.86 -5.09 -0.47
C GLN A 180 -2.69 -5.76 0.64
N PRO A 181 -2.13 -6.62 1.51
CA PRO A 181 -2.87 -7.17 2.63
C PRO A 181 -3.62 -6.07 3.43
N PRO A 182 -4.96 -6.19 3.61
CA PRO A 182 -5.79 -5.13 4.15
C PRO A 182 -5.63 -4.93 5.65
N TYR A 183 -4.78 -3.97 6.01
CA TYR A 183 -4.48 -3.63 7.40
C TYR A 183 -5.12 -2.32 7.88
N LEU A 184 -5.91 -1.59 7.09
CA LEU A 184 -6.47 -0.29 7.51
C LEU A 184 -7.33 -0.39 8.78
N ILE A 185 -8.30 -1.31 8.83
CA ILE A 185 -9.13 -1.54 10.03
C ILE A 185 -8.26 -1.96 11.24
N PRO A 186 -7.31 -2.91 11.10
CA PRO A 186 -6.31 -3.18 12.14
C PRO A 186 -5.48 -1.95 12.58
N MET A 187 -5.02 -1.09 11.67
CA MET A 187 -4.29 0.14 12.02
C MET A 187 -5.18 1.11 12.81
N PHE A 188 -6.44 1.28 12.39
CA PHE A 188 -7.44 2.04 13.15
C PHE A 188 -7.62 1.46 14.56
N LYS A 189 -7.66 0.13 14.69
CA LYS A 189 -7.72 -0.52 16.00
C LYS A 189 -6.50 -0.19 16.86
N LEU A 190 -5.28 -0.30 16.31
CA LEU A 190 -4.06 0.05 17.04
C LEU A 190 -4.13 1.50 17.55
N TYR A 191 -4.52 2.42 16.68
CA TYR A 191 -4.67 3.83 17.04
C TYR A 191 -5.75 4.04 18.12
N MET A 192 -6.93 3.41 18.00
CA MET A 192 -8.01 3.52 19.00
C MET A 192 -7.67 2.91 20.36
N ASP A 193 -6.90 1.82 20.38
CA ASP A 193 -6.45 1.16 21.60
C ASP A 193 -5.40 2.01 22.33
N HIS A 194 -4.55 2.72 21.57
CA HIS A 194 -3.53 3.64 22.11
C HIS A 194 -4.14 4.99 22.54
N HIS A 195 -4.94 5.59 21.66
CA HIS A 195 -5.59 6.88 21.81
C HIS A 195 -7.05 6.79 21.35
N PHE A 196 -7.98 6.69 22.30
CA PHE A 196 -9.39 6.52 21.99
C PHE A 196 -10.04 7.81 21.46
N ASP A 197 -9.97 8.03 20.15
CA ASP A 197 -10.63 9.12 19.41
C ASP A 197 -11.94 8.63 18.77
N GLN A 198 -13.03 8.71 19.54
CA GLN A 198 -14.34 8.22 19.11
C GLN A 198 -14.92 9.00 17.92
N ASP A 199 -14.61 10.29 17.81
CA ASP A 199 -15.17 11.15 16.77
C ASP A 199 -14.48 10.85 15.44
N PHE A 200 -13.15 10.72 15.42
CA PHE A 200 -12.41 10.29 14.24
C PHE A 200 -12.89 8.94 13.69
N LEU A 201 -13.16 7.98 14.56
CA LEU A 201 -13.73 6.69 14.14
C LEU A 201 -15.14 6.85 13.58
N ARG A 202 -16.00 7.63 14.23
CA ARG A 202 -17.39 7.83 13.80
C ARG A 202 -17.46 8.50 12.42
N GLU A 203 -16.56 9.45 12.18
CA GLU A 203 -16.47 10.21 10.92
C GLU A 203 -15.98 9.37 9.74
N ASN A 204 -15.34 8.23 9.98
CA ASN A 204 -14.64 7.46 8.94
C ASN A 204 -15.07 5.99 8.86
N ILE A 205 -16.04 5.54 9.67
CA ILE A 205 -16.48 4.13 9.71
C ILE A 205 -17.04 3.65 8.37
N ASP A 206 -17.70 4.53 7.62
CA ASP A 206 -18.24 4.28 6.28
C ASP A 206 -17.13 4.08 5.24
N VAL A 207 -16.02 4.80 5.39
CA VAL A 207 -14.83 4.65 4.55
C VAL A 207 -14.13 3.32 4.85
N LEU A 208 -14.02 2.94 6.12
CA LEU A 208 -13.49 1.63 6.52
C LEU A 208 -14.34 0.48 5.98
N GLU A 209 -15.68 0.63 6.05
CA GLU A 209 -16.61 -0.32 5.45
C GLU A 209 -16.45 -0.40 3.93
N ARG A 210 -16.20 0.73 3.25
CA ARG A 210 -15.98 0.75 1.80
C ARG A 210 -14.81 -0.13 1.37
N GLU A 211 -13.66 -0.04 2.04
CA GLU A 211 -12.53 -0.91 1.71
C GLU A 211 -12.85 -2.38 2.01
N PHE A 212 -13.52 -2.66 3.13
CA PHE A 212 -13.99 -4.01 3.42
C PHE A 212 -14.88 -4.56 2.30
N LEU A 213 -15.82 -3.75 1.80
CA LEU A 213 -16.72 -4.11 0.71
C LEU A 213 -15.97 -4.30 -0.61
N PHE A 214 -14.88 -3.58 -0.87
CA PHE A 214 -14.00 -3.87 -2.01
C PHE A 214 -13.47 -5.31 -1.95
N TRP A 215 -12.94 -5.76 -0.81
CA TRP A 215 -12.46 -7.15 -0.67
C TRP A 215 -13.60 -8.17 -0.78
N HIS A 216 -14.77 -7.85 -0.22
CA HIS A 216 -15.94 -8.72 -0.29
C HIS A 216 -16.52 -8.85 -1.70
N ASN A 217 -16.58 -7.76 -2.45
CA ASN A 217 -17.24 -7.71 -3.76
C ASN A 217 -16.28 -8.09 -4.90
N GLU A 218 -15.05 -7.56 -4.87
CA GLU A 218 -14.11 -7.65 -5.99
C GLU A 218 -13.13 -8.83 -5.88
N ARG A 219 -12.87 -9.30 -4.66
CA ARG A 219 -11.82 -10.30 -4.36
C ARG A 219 -12.36 -11.63 -3.84
N GLN A 220 -13.66 -11.77 -3.64
CA GLN A 220 -14.24 -13.01 -3.11
C GLN A 220 -14.39 -14.10 -4.17
N VAL A 221 -14.14 -15.34 -3.76
CA VAL A 221 -14.35 -16.58 -4.52
C VAL A 221 -15.06 -17.61 -3.67
N LYS A 222 -15.74 -18.55 -4.34
CA LYS A 222 -16.34 -19.73 -3.70
C LYS A 222 -15.36 -20.88 -3.76
N VAL A 223 -15.09 -21.51 -2.62
CA VAL A 223 -14.19 -22.67 -2.51
C VAL A 223 -14.92 -23.77 -1.77
N SER A 224 -14.89 -24.99 -2.29
CA SER A 224 -15.53 -26.14 -1.66
C SER A 224 -14.50 -27.03 -0.97
N ASP A 225 -14.78 -27.47 0.25
CA ASP A 225 -13.95 -28.48 0.91
C ASP A 225 -14.24 -29.90 0.37
N ARG A 226 -13.46 -30.89 0.84
CA ARG A 226 -13.61 -32.31 0.46
C ARG A 226 -14.99 -32.91 0.84
N SER A 227 -15.73 -32.27 1.73
CA SER A 227 -17.09 -32.67 2.12
C SER A 227 -18.19 -31.97 1.30
N GLY A 228 -17.82 -31.16 0.31
CA GLY A 228 -18.74 -30.41 -0.54
C GLY A 228 -19.30 -29.15 0.11
N ARG A 229 -18.79 -28.73 1.29
CA ARG A 229 -19.21 -27.48 1.92
C ARG A 229 -18.54 -26.31 1.21
N THR A 230 -19.34 -25.34 0.78
CA THR A 230 -18.86 -24.14 0.09
C THR A 230 -18.58 -23.02 1.09
N TYR A 231 -17.42 -22.38 0.95
CA TYR A 231 -16.98 -21.23 1.71
C TYR A 231 -16.76 -20.05 0.77
N HIS A 232 -17.03 -18.86 1.29
CA HIS A 232 -16.68 -17.60 0.63
C HIS A 232 -15.38 -17.09 1.25
N VAL A 233 -14.34 -16.95 0.43
CA VAL A 233 -13.03 -16.48 0.86
C VAL A 233 -12.53 -15.41 -0.09
N ALA A 234 -11.75 -14.45 0.41
CA ALA A 234 -11.05 -13.52 -0.46
C ALA A 234 -9.74 -14.09 -0.99
N GLN A 235 -9.38 -13.66 -2.18
CA GLN A 235 -8.18 -14.04 -2.91
C GLN A 235 -7.54 -12.77 -3.49
N TYR A 236 -6.22 -12.64 -3.38
CA TYR A 236 -5.49 -11.61 -4.13
C TYR A 236 -5.62 -11.88 -5.63
N ARG A 237 -6.17 -10.92 -6.36
CA ARG A 237 -6.51 -11.08 -7.78
C ARG A 237 -6.59 -9.72 -8.46
N VAL A 238 -5.63 -9.44 -9.32
CA VAL A 238 -5.54 -8.19 -10.06
C VAL A 238 -5.89 -8.43 -11.53
N ASN A 239 -7.01 -7.88 -11.99
CA ASN A 239 -7.45 -8.05 -13.38
C ASN A 239 -6.82 -6.99 -14.31
N VAL A 240 -5.50 -7.02 -14.44
CA VAL A 240 -4.73 -6.17 -15.35
C VAL A 240 -3.68 -7.03 -16.06
N SER A 241 -3.75 -7.05 -17.39
CA SER A 241 -3.04 -7.98 -18.25
C SER A 241 -1.86 -7.37 -19.00
N ASP A 242 -1.27 -6.30 -18.45
CA ASP A 242 -0.07 -5.64 -18.99
C ASP A 242 1.12 -5.86 -18.05
N PRO A 243 2.38 -5.65 -18.45
CA PRO A 243 3.52 -5.67 -17.52
C PRO A 243 3.38 -4.67 -16.37
N ARG A 244 4.01 -4.90 -15.22
CA ARG A 244 4.06 -3.90 -14.12
C ARG A 244 5.00 -2.76 -14.52
N PRO A 245 4.62 -1.47 -14.47
CA PRO A 245 5.51 -0.38 -14.85
C PRO A 245 6.86 -0.38 -14.10
N GLU A 246 6.83 -0.63 -12.79
CA GLU A 246 8.01 -0.69 -11.91
C GLU A 246 8.90 -1.93 -12.12
N SER A 247 8.46 -2.88 -12.95
CA SER A 247 9.19 -4.10 -13.31
C SER A 247 8.94 -4.46 -14.78
N TYR A 248 8.77 -3.44 -15.62
CA TYR A 248 8.23 -3.63 -16.97
C TYR A 248 9.13 -4.56 -17.79
N ARG A 249 10.43 -4.32 -17.72
CA ARG A 249 11.43 -5.09 -18.46
C ARG A 249 11.47 -6.53 -17.98
N GLU A 250 11.45 -6.74 -16.67
CA GLU A 250 11.49 -8.06 -16.04
C GLU A 250 10.26 -8.88 -16.46
N ASP A 251 9.07 -8.32 -16.27
CA ASP A 251 7.80 -8.96 -16.62
C ASP A 251 7.71 -9.23 -18.13
N TYR A 252 8.07 -8.23 -18.96
CA TYR A 252 8.01 -8.37 -20.41
C TYR A 252 8.93 -9.46 -20.94
N MET A 253 10.18 -9.54 -20.43
CA MET A 253 11.15 -10.55 -20.85
C MET A 253 10.71 -11.95 -20.42
N LEU A 254 10.20 -12.09 -19.19
CA LEU A 254 9.67 -13.36 -18.68
C LEU A 254 8.52 -13.86 -19.58
N ALA A 255 7.62 -12.97 -19.99
CA ALA A 255 6.52 -13.31 -20.88
C ALA A 255 6.95 -13.70 -22.29
N GLN A 256 8.16 -13.33 -22.75
CA GLN A 256 8.64 -13.76 -24.09
C GLN A 256 8.91 -15.27 -24.17
N GLU A 257 8.98 -15.98 -23.03
CA GLU A 257 9.13 -17.43 -23.00
C GLU A 257 7.82 -18.17 -23.31
N LEU A 258 6.68 -17.46 -23.30
CA LEU A 258 5.36 -18.01 -23.53
C LEU A 258 4.94 -17.89 -25.00
N ALA A 259 4.19 -18.89 -25.48
CA ALA A 259 3.88 -19.04 -26.90
C ALA A 259 2.74 -18.12 -27.37
N THR A 260 1.72 -17.93 -26.53
CA THR A 260 0.50 -17.20 -26.90
C THR A 260 0.36 -15.89 -26.14
N GLU A 261 -0.36 -14.91 -26.72
CA GLU A 261 -0.62 -13.64 -26.03
C GLU A 261 -1.52 -13.83 -24.82
N GLU A 262 -2.44 -14.79 -24.84
CA GLU A 262 -3.30 -15.13 -23.73
C GLU A 262 -2.49 -15.64 -22.52
N GLU A 263 -1.49 -16.50 -22.75
CA GLU A 263 -0.58 -16.96 -21.69
C GLU A 263 0.23 -15.80 -21.10
N LYS A 264 0.72 -14.87 -21.94
CA LYS A 264 1.45 -13.67 -21.48
C LYS A 264 0.58 -12.77 -20.62
N GLN A 265 -0.63 -12.50 -21.08
CA GLN A 265 -1.62 -11.69 -20.35
C GLN A 265 -1.97 -12.31 -19.00
N GLN A 266 -2.13 -13.64 -18.97
CA GLN A 266 -2.42 -14.39 -17.76
C GLN A 266 -1.25 -14.36 -16.78
N LEU A 267 0.00 -14.52 -17.26
CA LEU A 267 1.20 -14.33 -16.47
C LEU A 267 1.25 -12.93 -15.83
N TYR A 268 0.96 -11.87 -16.58
CA TYR A 268 0.95 -10.51 -16.04
C TYR A 268 -0.08 -10.30 -14.91
N VAL A 269 -1.27 -10.90 -15.05
CA VAL A 269 -2.31 -10.92 -14.01
C VAL A 269 -1.79 -11.60 -12.74
N GLU A 270 -1.09 -12.72 -12.89
CA GLU A 270 -0.53 -13.50 -11.78
C GLU A 270 0.60 -12.78 -11.07
N LEU A 271 1.54 -12.20 -11.81
CA LEU A 271 2.64 -11.39 -11.27
C LEU A 271 2.10 -10.22 -10.44
N LYS A 272 1.08 -9.51 -10.96
CA LYS A 272 0.41 -8.44 -10.22
C LYS A 272 -0.34 -8.94 -8.99
N SER A 273 -0.97 -10.10 -9.07
CA SER A 273 -1.68 -10.72 -7.93
C SER A 273 -0.70 -11.19 -6.85
N GLY A 274 0.48 -11.69 -7.24
CA GLY A 274 1.60 -11.97 -6.35
C GLY A 274 2.08 -10.71 -5.63
N ALA A 275 2.22 -9.59 -6.35
CA ALA A 275 2.56 -8.30 -5.73
C ALA A 275 1.45 -7.75 -4.81
N GLU A 276 0.16 -7.96 -5.14
CA GLU A 276 -0.98 -7.64 -4.24
C GLU A 276 -0.94 -8.45 -2.94
N SER A 277 -0.30 -9.62 -2.93
CA SER A 277 -0.15 -10.43 -1.73
C SER A 277 0.91 -9.93 -0.75
N GLY A 278 1.84 -9.08 -1.21
CA GLY A 278 3.05 -8.67 -0.47
C GLY A 278 4.16 -9.71 -0.44
N TRP A 279 4.01 -10.84 -1.14
CA TRP A 279 4.97 -11.95 -1.19
C TRP A 279 5.45 -12.19 -2.62
N ASP A 280 5.92 -11.15 -3.30
CA ASP A 280 6.51 -11.17 -4.64
C ASP A 280 8.04 -11.39 -4.59
N TYR A 281 8.58 -12.59 -4.86
CA TYR A 281 7.90 -13.85 -5.15
C TYR A 281 8.31 -14.97 -4.18
N SER A 282 7.45 -15.97 -4.07
CA SER A 282 7.56 -17.08 -3.13
C SER A 282 7.16 -18.39 -3.78
N THR A 283 7.81 -19.49 -3.38
CA THR A 283 7.45 -20.86 -3.80
C THR A 283 6.03 -21.26 -3.45
N ARG A 284 5.38 -20.54 -2.52
CA ARG A 284 3.96 -20.67 -2.23
C ARG A 284 3.06 -20.49 -3.46
N TRP A 285 3.49 -19.70 -4.44
CA TRP A 285 2.69 -19.37 -5.62
C TRP A 285 2.97 -20.28 -6.82
N PHE A 286 4.01 -21.11 -6.76
CA PHE A 286 4.41 -21.98 -7.86
C PHE A 286 3.74 -23.35 -7.72
N VAL A 287 2.99 -23.77 -8.75
CA VAL A 287 2.37 -25.10 -8.79
C VAL A 287 3.11 -25.95 -9.82
N ASN A 288 4.04 -26.79 -9.35
CA ASN A 288 4.68 -27.82 -10.17
C ASN A 288 4.00 -29.17 -9.91
N ASN A 289 3.43 -29.83 -10.93
CA ASN A 289 3.14 -31.27 -10.82
C ASN A 289 4.28 -32.19 -11.32
N GLU A 290 5.42 -31.67 -11.76
CA GLU A 290 6.61 -32.50 -12.07
C GLU A 290 7.91 -31.86 -11.58
N THR A 291 8.86 -32.72 -11.25
CA THR A 291 10.07 -32.52 -10.44
C THR A 291 11.11 -31.52 -10.98
N ASN A 292 11.66 -30.73 -10.05
CA ASN A 292 12.99 -30.09 -10.03
C ASN A 292 13.44 -29.26 -11.25
N ASN A 293 13.31 -27.92 -11.16
CA ASN A 293 14.39 -26.95 -11.41
C ASN A 293 14.03 -25.55 -10.85
N GLU A 294 14.69 -25.12 -9.78
CA GLU A 294 14.43 -23.85 -9.09
C GLU A 294 14.89 -22.61 -9.90
N THR A 295 14.06 -22.11 -10.81
CA THR A 295 14.33 -20.83 -11.52
C THR A 295 13.11 -19.91 -11.51
N THR A 296 13.34 -18.60 -11.41
CA THR A 296 12.31 -17.53 -11.39
C THR A 296 11.48 -17.42 -12.68
N THR A 297 11.85 -18.16 -13.73
CA THR A 297 11.03 -18.36 -14.93
C THR A 297 9.79 -19.22 -14.64
N GLU A 298 9.83 -20.01 -13.57
CA GLU A 298 8.73 -20.83 -13.09
C GLU A 298 7.77 -20.05 -12.19
N THR A 299 7.42 -18.82 -12.59
CA THR A 299 6.11 -18.28 -12.17
C THR A 299 5.03 -19.04 -12.94
N ALA A 300 4.98 -20.35 -12.72
CA ALA A 300 3.94 -21.23 -13.19
C ALA A 300 2.76 -21.02 -12.26
N THR A 301 1.88 -20.15 -12.71
CA THR A 301 0.47 -20.50 -12.74
C THR A 301 0.10 -21.20 -14.06
N ALA A 302 1.06 -21.54 -14.96
CA ALA A 302 1.26 -22.86 -15.61
C ALA A 302 2.41 -22.86 -16.66
N PRO A 303 2.99 -24.04 -16.98
CA PRO A 303 2.73 -24.61 -18.31
C PRO A 303 2.36 -26.10 -18.25
N GLY A 304 1.32 -26.49 -18.99
CA GLY A 304 0.95 -27.89 -19.24
C GLY A 304 0.10 -28.62 -18.18
N PHE A 305 -0.37 -27.95 -17.13
CA PHE A 305 -1.05 -28.62 -16.02
C PHE A 305 -2.58 -28.62 -16.11
N SER A 306 -3.18 -29.74 -15.68
CA SER A 306 -4.60 -29.96 -15.46
C SER A 306 -5.36 -28.69 -15.07
N ARG A 307 -6.51 -28.46 -15.71
CA ARG A 307 -7.42 -27.31 -15.57
C ARG A 307 -8.00 -27.08 -14.16
N ASP A 308 -7.44 -27.67 -13.10
CA ASP A 308 -8.03 -27.67 -11.76
C ASP A 308 -7.00 -27.60 -10.62
N VAL A 309 -6.14 -26.57 -10.53
CA VAL A 309 -5.43 -26.19 -9.29
C VAL A 309 -5.08 -24.70 -9.40
N GLY A 310 -5.71 -23.75 -8.71
CA GLY A 310 -5.78 -23.67 -7.26
C GLY A 310 -4.63 -22.80 -6.75
N ILE A 311 -4.64 -21.50 -7.07
CA ILE A 311 -3.86 -20.49 -6.34
C ILE A 311 -4.07 -20.78 -4.86
N ILE A 312 -3.00 -21.03 -4.10
CA ILE A 312 -3.07 -21.11 -2.65
C ILE A 312 -3.69 -19.80 -2.20
N VAL A 313 -4.95 -19.88 -1.82
CA VAL A 313 -5.71 -18.76 -1.30
C VAL A 313 -4.89 -18.24 -0.13
N ALA A 314 -4.33 -17.04 -0.23
CA ALA A 314 -4.21 -16.24 0.97
C ALA A 314 -5.66 -16.01 1.39
N VAL A 315 -6.19 -16.96 2.18
CA VAL A 315 -7.46 -16.77 2.86
C VAL A 315 -7.14 -15.63 3.79
N LEU A 316 -7.44 -14.43 3.31
CA LEU A 316 -7.57 -13.30 4.17
C LEU A 316 -8.53 -13.77 5.23
N VAL A 317 -8.06 -13.77 6.48
CA VAL A 317 -8.95 -13.92 7.62
C VAL A 317 -9.73 -12.60 7.68
N ILE A 318 -10.62 -12.40 6.71
CA ILE A 318 -11.63 -11.35 6.69
C ILE A 318 -12.45 -11.47 7.98
N ALA A 319 -12.58 -12.68 8.54
CA ALA A 319 -13.12 -12.89 9.86
C ALA A 319 -12.45 -12.02 10.94
N LEU A 320 -11.13 -11.81 10.92
CA LEU A 320 -10.44 -10.94 11.89
C LEU A 320 -10.85 -9.48 11.69
N VAL A 321 -10.93 -9.03 10.44
CA VAL A 321 -11.36 -7.66 10.08
C VAL A 321 -12.82 -7.43 10.47
N ILE A 322 -13.72 -8.37 10.20
CA ILE A 322 -15.14 -8.31 10.60
C ILE A 322 -15.27 -8.31 12.12
N ILE A 323 -14.56 -9.21 12.81
CA ILE A 323 -14.59 -9.30 14.28
C ILE A 323 -14.06 -7.99 14.87
N VAL A 324 -12.95 -7.46 14.37
CA VAL A 324 -12.38 -6.19 14.82
C VAL A 324 -13.36 -5.05 14.56
N LEU A 325 -13.94 -4.95 13.36
CA LEU A 325 -14.93 -3.92 13.03
C LEU A 325 -16.16 -4.03 13.94
N ALA A 326 -16.67 -5.24 14.18
CA ALA A 326 -17.79 -5.49 15.08
C ALA A 326 -17.45 -5.15 16.55
N ILE A 327 -16.23 -5.45 17.01
CA ILE A 327 -15.74 -5.08 18.35
C ILE A 327 -15.64 -3.56 18.45
N ILE A 328 -15.11 -2.89 17.44
CA ILE A 328 -14.98 -1.43 17.37
C ILE A 328 -16.38 -0.80 17.44
N ILE A 329 -17.31 -1.22 16.59
CA ILE A 329 -18.71 -0.74 16.57
C ILE A 329 -19.39 -1.00 17.92
N SER A 330 -19.25 -2.20 18.48
CA SER A 330 -19.82 -2.57 19.78
C SER A 330 -19.27 -1.73 20.92
N THR A 331 -17.97 -1.41 20.90
CA THR A 331 -17.31 -0.56 21.90
C THR A 331 -17.79 0.88 21.81
N VAL A 332 -17.94 1.42 20.60
CA VAL A 332 -18.54 2.74 20.35
C VAL A 332 -19.99 2.79 20.83
N MET A 333 -20.78 1.73 20.58
CA MET A 333 -22.18 1.64 20.99
C MET A 333 -22.34 1.50 22.51
N LYS A 334 -21.50 0.69 23.18
CA LYS A 334 -21.54 0.52 24.65
C LYS A 334 -21.16 1.80 25.38
N LYS A 335 -20.12 2.52 24.94
CA LYS A 335 -19.76 3.83 25.53
C LYS A 335 -20.81 4.91 25.30
N ARG A 336 -21.54 4.87 24.16
CA ARG A 336 -22.73 5.70 23.92
C ARG A 336 -23.82 5.49 24.98
N HIS A 337 -24.06 4.23 25.37
CA HIS A 337 -25.04 3.90 26.40
C HIS A 337 -24.62 4.43 27.78
N SER A 338 -23.36 4.24 28.17
CA SER A 338 -22.85 4.76 29.45
C SER A 338 -22.81 6.29 29.52
N ALA A 339 -22.49 6.99 28.42
CA ALA A 339 -22.48 8.45 28.36
C ALA A 339 -23.90 9.05 28.29
N ALA A 340 -24.87 8.36 27.68
CA ALA A 340 -26.27 8.75 27.73
C ALA A 340 -26.85 8.62 29.14
N ILE A 341 -26.49 7.55 29.86
CA ILE A 341 -26.88 7.33 31.26
C ILE A 341 -26.23 8.37 32.19
N SER A 342 -24.95 8.74 31.96
CA SER A 342 -24.29 9.77 32.79
C SER A 342 -24.81 11.19 32.54
N LYS A 343 -25.31 11.50 31.33
CA LYS A 343 -25.97 12.79 31.01
C LYS A 343 -27.42 12.88 31.49
N GLN A 344 -28.08 11.76 31.79
CA GLN A 344 -29.42 11.76 32.41
C GLN A 344 -29.37 11.99 33.94
N SER A 345 -28.24 11.71 34.58
CA SER A 345 -28.05 11.84 36.04
C SER A 345 -28.14 13.28 36.59
N PRO A 346 -27.63 14.34 35.94
CA PRO A 346 -27.76 15.71 36.47
C PRO A 346 -29.15 16.31 36.25
N LEU A 347 -29.88 15.87 35.23
CA LEU A 347 -31.22 16.38 34.89
C LEU A 347 -32.32 15.78 35.77
N GLN A 348 -32.12 14.60 36.36
CA GLN A 348 -33.09 14.01 37.30
C GLN A 348 -33.02 14.61 38.71
N ASN A 349 -31.91 15.29 39.08
CA ASN A 349 -31.78 15.92 40.40
C ASN A 349 -32.36 17.36 40.47
N GLN A 350 -32.75 17.98 39.36
CA GLN A 350 -33.43 19.28 39.37
C GLN A 350 -34.97 19.19 39.47
N PHE A 351 -35.56 18.01 39.27
CA PHE A 351 -37.01 17.80 39.38
C PHE A 351 -37.47 17.26 40.75
N GLN A 352 -36.56 17.09 41.72
CA GLN A 352 -36.90 16.65 43.08
C GLN A 352 -36.79 17.75 44.16
N GLN A 353 -36.53 19.01 43.79
CA GLN A 353 -36.49 20.14 44.75
C GLN A 353 -37.66 21.14 44.59
N GLN A 354 -38.68 20.81 43.79
CA GLN A 354 -39.95 21.56 43.75
C GLN A 354 -41.12 20.58 43.84
N ASN A 355 -41.46 20.16 45.06
CA ASN A 355 -42.81 19.73 45.48
C ASN A 355 -42.87 19.66 46.99
#